data_AF-A0A4R0Z3P2-F1
#
_entry.id   AF-A0A4R0Z3P2-F1
#
_cell.length_a   1.000
_cell.length_b   1.000
_cell.length_c   1.000
_cell.angle_alpha   90.00
_cell.angle_beta   90.00
_cell.angle_gamma   90.00
#
_symmetry.space_group_name_H-M   'P 1'
#
loop_
_entity.id
_entity.type
_entity.pdbx_description
1 polymer ?
#
loop_
_entity_poly.entity_id
_entity_poly.type
_entity_poly.pdbx_seq_one_letter_code
_entity_poly.pdbx_strand_id
1 'polypeptide(L)'
;MNPNRLYEMSPQELTQAMLHALVYHYEQARTATIAERNRHLRQARELLAKLHQGLHDGGGIISAQLDELYLYMAKSSLEALIEQDMDKIEELHGLATELDKTWGEAIENARLKPVPAGGNRYENYQ
;
A
#
# COMPACT_ATOMS: atom_id res chain seq x y z
N MET A 1 10.11 -10.80 11.45
CA MET A 1 10.80 -9.50 11.31
C MET A 1 11.41 -9.13 12.65
N ASN A 2 12.69 -8.73 12.71
CA ASN A 2 13.33 -8.32 13.97
C ASN A 2 12.75 -6.95 14.39
N PRO A 3 12.10 -6.81 15.56
CA PRO A 3 11.44 -5.56 15.96
C PRO A 3 12.40 -4.35 16.03
N ASN A 4 13.70 -4.58 16.23
CA ASN A 4 14.68 -3.49 16.25
C ASN A 4 14.90 -2.83 14.88
N ARG A 5 14.67 -3.57 13.77
CA ARG A 5 14.81 -3.00 12.42
C ARG A 5 13.75 -1.95 12.09
N LEU A 6 12.59 -1.98 12.75
CA LEU A 6 11.52 -1.00 12.51
C LEU A 6 11.95 0.42 12.87
N TYR A 7 12.77 0.58 13.91
CA TYR A 7 13.25 1.89 14.35
C TYR A 7 14.33 2.49 13.46
N GLU A 8 14.94 1.67 12.60
CA GLU A 8 16.03 2.07 11.70
C GLU A 8 15.52 2.39 10.28
N MET A 9 14.27 2.04 9.96
CA MET A 9 13.68 2.27 8.65
C MET A 9 13.37 3.75 8.42
N SER A 10 13.76 4.24 7.25
CA SER A 10 13.30 5.53 6.72
C SER A 10 11.77 5.52 6.49
N PRO A 11 11.13 6.69 6.38
CA PRO A 11 9.70 6.76 6.07
C PRO A 11 9.31 5.99 4.80
N GLN A 12 10.16 6.01 3.76
CA GLN A 12 9.90 5.30 2.51
C GLN A 12 9.96 3.78 2.69
N GLU A 13 10.91 3.29 3.49
CA GLU A 13 11.03 1.87 3.82
C GLU A 13 9.89 1.38 4.72
N LEU A 14 9.40 2.24 5.63
CA LEU A 14 8.20 1.94 6.42
C LEU A 14 6.96 1.80 5.54
N THR A 15 6.76 2.73 4.58
CA THR A 15 5.68 2.62 3.59
C THR A 15 5.81 1.33 2.79
N GLN A 16 7.01 0.99 2.30
CA GLN A 16 7.24 -0.25 1.58
C GLN A 16 6.93 -1.49 2.42
N ALA A 17 7.35 -1.51 3.69
CA ALA A 17 7.05 -2.61 4.60
C ALA A 17 5.53 -2.79 4.82
N MET A 18 4.78 -1.69 4.88
CA MET A 18 3.32 -1.73 4.96
C MET A 18 2.68 -2.25 3.66
N LEU A 19 3.18 -1.87 2.49
CA LEU A 19 2.72 -2.39 1.20
C LEU A 19 3.02 -3.89 1.06
N HIS A 20 4.21 -4.33 1.44
CA HIS A 20 4.55 -5.75 1.48
C HIS A 20 3.63 -6.55 2.42
N ALA A 21 3.34 -6.01 3.60
CA ALA A 21 2.40 -6.63 4.54
C ALA A 21 0.96 -6.66 3.98
N LEU A 22 0.56 -5.65 3.22
CA LEU A 22 -0.73 -5.59 2.54
C LEU A 22 -0.85 -6.71 1.48
N VAL A 23 0.18 -6.89 0.64
CA VAL A 23 0.29 -7.99 -0.33
C VAL A 23 0.15 -9.33 0.38
N TYR A 24 0.94 -9.55 1.44
CA TYR A 24 0.90 -10.77 2.24
C TYR A 24 -0.52 -11.07 2.75
N HIS A 25 -1.24 -10.06 3.26
CA HIS A 25 -2.59 -10.30 3.78
C HIS A 25 -3.60 -10.66 2.68
N TYR A 26 -3.54 -10.05 1.50
CA TYR A 26 -4.39 -10.47 0.39
C TYR A 26 -4.00 -11.85 -0.15
N GLU A 27 -2.71 -12.17 -0.22
CA GLU A 27 -2.22 -13.49 -0.64
C GLU A 27 -2.77 -14.59 0.28
N GLN A 28 -2.66 -14.42 1.60
CA GLN A 28 -3.18 -15.40 2.57
C GLN A 28 -4.71 -15.49 2.52
N ALA A 29 -5.41 -14.38 2.31
CA ALA A 29 -6.88 -14.35 2.26
C ALA A 29 -7.46 -15.23 1.14
N ARG A 30 -6.72 -15.40 0.02
CA ARG A 30 -7.15 -16.19 -1.15
C ARG A 30 -7.34 -17.68 -0.86
N THR A 31 -6.53 -18.25 0.02
CA THR A 31 -6.53 -19.70 0.29
C THR A 31 -6.98 -20.05 1.70
N ALA A 32 -7.14 -19.04 2.56
CA ALA A 32 -7.56 -19.19 3.95
C ALA A 32 -9.00 -19.70 4.11
N THR A 33 -9.26 -20.31 5.27
CA THR A 33 -10.64 -20.55 5.75
C THR A 33 -11.39 -19.24 5.92
N ILE A 34 -12.73 -19.28 5.99
CA ILE A 34 -13.56 -18.06 6.15
C ILE A 34 -13.14 -17.21 7.37
N ALA A 35 -12.88 -17.86 8.50
CA ALA A 35 -12.48 -17.17 9.74
C ALA A 35 -11.10 -16.50 9.62
N GLU A 36 -10.13 -17.19 9.03
CA GLU A 36 -8.79 -16.65 8.80
C GLU A 36 -8.79 -15.56 7.73
N ARG A 37 -9.58 -15.72 6.66
CA ARG A 37 -9.79 -14.72 5.62
C ARG A 37 -10.33 -13.42 6.20
N ASN A 38 -11.33 -13.49 7.09
CA ASN A 38 -11.84 -12.33 7.81
C ASN A 38 -10.71 -11.59 8.56
N ARG A 39 -9.87 -12.34 9.29
CA ARG A 39 -8.72 -11.77 9.99
C ARG A 39 -7.75 -11.08 9.03
N HIS A 40 -7.40 -11.72 7.92
CA HIS A 40 -6.48 -11.16 6.92
C HIS A 40 -7.05 -9.89 6.26
N LEU A 41 -8.30 -9.92 5.83
CA LEU A 41 -8.96 -8.75 5.23
C LEU A 41 -9.13 -7.60 6.23
N ARG A 42 -9.33 -7.89 7.53
CA ARG A 42 -9.33 -6.86 8.57
C ARG A 42 -7.95 -6.21 8.71
N GLN A 43 -6.88 -7.00 8.76
CA GLN A 43 -5.52 -6.47 8.84
C GLN A 43 -5.12 -5.66 7.60
N ALA A 44 -5.51 -6.11 6.40
CA ALA A 44 -5.33 -5.33 5.17
C ALA A 44 -6.01 -3.96 5.26
N ARG A 45 -7.25 -3.90 5.74
CA ARG A 45 -7.98 -2.64 5.95
C ARG A 45 -7.33 -1.73 7.00
N GLU A 46 -6.78 -2.29 8.07
CA GLU A 46 -6.03 -1.51 9.08
C GLU A 46 -4.75 -0.90 8.49
N LEU A 47 -4.04 -1.61 7.62
CA LEU A 47 -2.87 -1.10 6.90
C LEU A 47 -3.27 0.02 5.92
N LEU A 48 -4.32 -0.19 5.13
CA LEU A 48 -4.83 0.83 4.20
C LEU A 48 -5.23 2.13 4.92
N ALA A 49 -5.88 2.01 6.08
CA ALA A 49 -6.22 3.18 6.90
C ALA A 49 -4.98 3.95 7.37
N LYS A 50 -3.90 3.24 7.74
CA LYS A 50 -2.63 3.86 8.14
C LYS A 50 -1.90 4.49 6.94
N LEU A 51 -1.88 3.82 5.78
CA LEU A 51 -1.30 4.35 4.55
C LEU A 51 -2.01 5.65 4.13
N HIS A 52 -3.34 5.65 4.15
CA HIS A 52 -4.16 6.82 3.90
C HIS A 52 -3.80 7.95 4.87
N GLN A 53 -3.77 7.70 6.19
CA GLN A 53 -3.43 8.72 7.19
C GLN A 53 -2.00 9.27 7.04
N GLY A 54 -1.11 8.51 6.41
CA GLY A 54 0.26 8.93 6.11
C GLY A 54 0.41 9.76 4.83
N LEU A 55 -0.65 9.93 4.04
CA LEU A 55 -0.62 10.79 2.86
C LEU A 55 -0.46 12.26 3.26
N HIS A 56 0.29 13.00 2.45
CA HIS A 56 0.55 14.41 2.66
C HIS A 56 0.07 15.23 1.46
N ASP A 57 -0.60 16.36 1.72
CA ASP A 57 -1.23 17.22 0.71
C ASP A 57 -0.22 17.75 -0.33
N GLY A 58 1.04 17.91 0.07
CA GLY A 58 2.14 18.33 -0.80
C GLY A 58 2.48 17.35 -1.94
N GLY A 59 1.90 16.14 -1.97
CA GLY A 59 2.08 15.19 -3.08
C GLY A 59 1.20 15.46 -4.30
N GLY A 60 0.32 16.46 -4.26
CA GLY A 60 -0.51 16.86 -5.40
C GLY A 60 -1.38 15.74 -5.93
N ILE A 61 -1.44 15.60 -7.26
CA ILE A 61 -2.31 14.62 -7.94
C ILE A 61 -2.02 13.16 -7.51
N ILE A 62 -0.77 12.83 -7.20
CA ILE A 62 -0.39 11.48 -6.77
C ILE A 62 -1.01 11.16 -5.41
N SER A 63 -0.96 12.09 -4.44
CA SER A 63 -1.60 11.90 -3.13
C SER A 63 -3.12 11.73 -3.27
N ALA A 64 -3.77 12.51 -4.14
CA ALA A 64 -5.21 12.38 -4.37
C ALA A 64 -5.58 11.03 -5.00
N GLN A 65 -4.81 10.55 -5.97
CA GLN A 65 -5.04 9.24 -6.59
C GLN A 65 -4.81 8.08 -5.61
N LEU A 66 -3.78 8.18 -4.77
CA LEU A 66 -3.53 7.18 -3.73
C LEU A 66 -4.62 7.17 -2.66
N ASP A 67 -5.16 8.35 -2.30
CA ASP A 67 -6.30 8.46 -1.37
C ASP A 67 -7.51 7.67 -1.90
N GLU A 68 -7.92 7.96 -3.13
CA GLU A 68 -9.04 7.27 -3.79
C GLU A 68 -8.80 5.75 -3.88
N LEU A 69 -7.60 5.34 -4.27
CA LEU A 69 -7.24 3.93 -4.38
C LEU A 69 -7.27 3.22 -3.03
N TYR A 70 -6.69 3.80 -1.98
CA TYR A 70 -6.70 3.18 -0.65
C TYR A 70 -8.10 3.07 -0.07
N LEU A 71 -8.94 4.09 -0.29
CA LEU A 71 -10.35 4.05 0.09
C LEU A 71 -11.11 2.97 -0.67
N TYR A 72 -10.90 2.85 -1.99
CA TYR A 72 -11.48 1.80 -2.81
C TYR A 72 -11.09 0.41 -2.27
N MET A 73 -9.79 0.14 -2.12
CA MET A 73 -9.30 -1.16 -1.65
C MET A 73 -9.85 -1.52 -0.27
N ALA A 74 -10.00 -0.55 0.64
CA ALA A 74 -10.53 -0.78 1.97
C ALA A 74 -12.03 -1.13 1.97
N LYS A 75 -12.82 -0.48 1.10
CA LYS A 75 -14.26 -0.78 0.91
C LYS A 75 -14.45 -2.13 0.23
N SER A 76 -13.74 -2.36 -0.87
CA SER A 76 -13.78 -3.62 -1.62
C SER A 76 -13.34 -4.82 -0.77
N SER A 77 -12.41 -4.64 0.17
CA SER A 77 -12.03 -5.71 1.12
C SER A 77 -13.18 -6.10 2.05
N LEU A 78 -14.03 -5.14 2.44
CA LEU A 78 -15.21 -5.42 3.26
C LEU A 78 -16.31 -6.07 2.42
N GLU A 79 -16.55 -5.57 1.21
CA GLU A 79 -17.50 -6.14 0.25
C GLU A 79 -17.15 -7.62 -0.03
N ALA A 80 -15.88 -7.88 -0.40
CA ALA A 80 -15.40 -9.23 -0.68
C ALA A 80 -15.56 -10.19 0.51
N LEU A 81 -15.42 -9.68 1.74
CA LEU A 81 -15.67 -10.48 2.94
C LEU A 81 -17.15 -10.83 3.13
N ILE A 82 -18.04 -9.87 2.92
CA ILE A 82 -19.49 -10.04 3.08
C ILE A 82 -20.03 -10.98 2.01
N GLU A 83 -19.61 -10.77 0.76
CA GLU A 83 -20.09 -11.50 -0.42
C GLU A 83 -19.33 -12.80 -0.66
N GLN A 84 -18.23 -13.03 0.07
CA GLN A 84 -17.29 -14.13 -0.15
C GLN A 84 -16.72 -14.16 -1.58
N ASP A 85 -16.56 -12.97 -2.18
CA ASP A 85 -16.08 -12.77 -3.53
C ASP A 85 -14.55 -12.96 -3.61
N MET A 86 -14.13 -14.11 -4.13
CA MET A 86 -12.72 -14.46 -4.27
C MET A 86 -12.03 -13.73 -5.43
N ASP A 87 -12.78 -13.36 -6.46
CA ASP A 87 -12.24 -12.65 -7.63
C ASP A 87 -11.90 -11.21 -7.23
N LYS A 88 -12.72 -10.58 -6.37
CA LYS A 88 -12.41 -9.28 -5.78
C LYS A 88 -11.17 -9.34 -4.87
N ILE A 89 -10.94 -10.43 -4.14
CA ILE A 89 -9.70 -10.61 -3.37
C ILE A 89 -8.48 -10.75 -4.30
N GLU A 90 -8.62 -11.42 -5.44
CA GLU A 90 -7.57 -11.51 -6.46
C GLU A 90 -7.21 -10.13 -7.03
N GLU A 91 -8.22 -9.33 -7.37
CA GLU A 91 -8.04 -7.96 -7.86
C GLU A 91 -7.26 -7.11 -6.84
N LEU A 92 -7.70 -7.14 -5.57
CA LEU A 92 -7.05 -6.40 -4.48
C LEU A 92 -5.60 -6.85 -4.24
N HIS A 93 -5.33 -8.14 -4.35
CA HIS A 93 -3.97 -8.68 -4.32
C HIS A 93 -3.13 -8.12 -5.46
N GLY A 94 -3.68 -8.05 -6.67
CA GLY A 94 -3.02 -7.47 -7.85
C GLY A 94 -2.65 -6.00 -7.63
N LEU A 95 -3.62 -5.19 -7.18
CA LEU A 95 -3.40 -3.76 -6.88
C LEU A 95 -2.33 -3.55 -5.80
N ALA A 96 -2.38 -4.34 -4.71
CA ALA A 96 -1.36 -4.25 -3.66
C ALA A 96 0.03 -4.62 -4.18
N THR A 97 0.12 -5.64 -5.04
CA THR A 97 1.39 -6.12 -5.61
C THR A 97 2.00 -5.07 -6.54
N GLU A 98 1.17 -4.43 -7.36
CA GLU A 98 1.61 -3.35 -8.24
C GLU A 98 2.12 -2.15 -7.42
N LEU A 99 1.38 -1.73 -6.38
CA LEU A 99 1.82 -0.66 -5.48
C LEU A 99 3.16 -0.97 -4.79
N ASP A 100 3.32 -2.17 -4.22
CA ASP A 100 4.57 -2.58 -3.55
C ASP A 100 5.76 -2.53 -4.51
N LYS A 101 5.58 -3.10 -5.71
CA LYS A 101 6.61 -3.12 -6.74
C LYS A 101 6.97 -1.71 -7.21
N THR A 102 6.00 -0.90 -7.60
CA THR A 102 6.22 0.46 -8.10
C THR A 102 6.87 1.35 -7.04
N TRP A 103 6.48 1.20 -5.77
CA TRP A 103 7.10 1.94 -4.67
C TRP A 103 8.56 1.52 -4.46
N GLY A 104 8.86 0.22 -4.50
CA GLY A 104 10.23 -0.28 -4.44
C GLY A 104 11.11 0.24 -5.57
N GLU A 105 10.59 0.27 -6.81
CA GLU A 105 11.28 0.86 -7.95
C GLU A 105 11.52 2.37 -7.77
N ALA A 106 10.56 3.10 -7.19
CA ALA A 106 10.70 4.53 -6.90
C ALA A 106 11.80 4.82 -5.87
N ILE A 107 11.91 4.01 -4.82
CA ILE A 107 12.98 4.12 -3.81
C ILE A 107 14.35 3.93 -4.47
N GLU A 108 14.52 2.88 -5.27
CA GLU A 108 15.79 2.59 -5.94
C GLU A 108 16.16 3.71 -6.94
N ASN A 109 15.18 4.19 -7.72
CA ASN A 109 15.38 5.30 -8.64
C ASN A 109 15.81 6.60 -7.92
N ALA A 110 15.22 6.90 -6.77
CA ALA A 110 15.58 8.06 -5.96
C ALA A 110 17.01 7.96 -5.39
N ARG A 111 17.48 6.74 -5.10
CA ARG A 111 18.85 6.48 -4.66
C ARG A 111 19.87 6.70 -5.79
N LEU A 112 19.54 6.26 -7.01
CA LEU A 112 20.42 6.35 -8.18
C LEU A 112 20.50 7.76 -8.77
N LYS A 113 19.43 8.56 -8.65
CA LYS A 113 19.34 9.94 -9.17
C LYS A 113 18.97 10.92 -8.05
N PRO A 114 19.92 11.28 -7.17
CA PRO A 114 19.65 12.28 -6.14
C PRO A 114 19.31 13.61 -6.81
N VAL A 115 18.09 14.11 -6.56
CA VAL A 115 17.63 15.40 -7.09
C VAL A 115 18.50 16.51 -6.49
N PRO A 116 19.08 17.42 -7.30
CA PRO A 116 19.83 18.56 -6.77
C PRO A 116 18.93 19.43 -5.89
N ALA A 117 19.45 19.83 -4.74
CA ALA A 117 18.72 20.66 -3.78
C ALA A 117 18.32 21.99 -4.43
N GLY A 118 17.04 22.14 -4.79
CA GLY A 118 16.49 23.39 -5.34
C GLY A 118 15.53 23.27 -6.53
N GLY A 119 15.42 22.10 -7.17
CA GLY A 119 14.46 21.89 -8.28
C GLY A 119 13.07 21.52 -7.77
N ASN A 120 12.03 22.23 -8.21
CA ASN A 120 10.65 21.90 -7.87
C ASN A 120 10.25 20.58 -8.55
N ARG A 121 10.14 19.50 -7.76
CA ARG A 121 9.92 18.11 -8.22
C ARG A 121 8.59 17.90 -8.98
N TYR A 122 7.70 18.90 -8.96
CA TYR A 122 6.34 18.82 -9.50
C TYR A 122 6.12 19.64 -10.78
N GLU A 123 7.16 20.30 -11.33
CA GLU A 123 7.03 21.09 -12.57
C GLU A 123 6.58 20.25 -13.78
N ASN A 124 6.82 18.94 -13.77
CA ASN A 124 6.48 18.05 -14.89
C ASN A 124 5.06 17.45 -14.82
N TYR A 125 4.25 17.79 -13.81
CA TYR A 125 2.92 17.20 -13.58
C TYR A 125 1.79 18.24 -13.54
N GLN A 126 1.97 19.41 -14.17
CA GLN A 126 0.93 20.43 -14.35
C GLN A 126 0.14 20.25 -15.65
#